data_AF-A0A9E2Y047-F1
#
_entry.id   AF-A0A9E2Y047-F1
#
_cell.length_a   1.000
_cell.length_b   1.000
_cell.length_c   1.000
_cell.angle_alpha   90.00
_cell.angle_beta   90.00
_cell.angle_gamma   90.00
#
_symmetry.space_group_name_H-M   'P 1'
#
loop_
_entity.id
_entity.type
_entity.pdbx_description
1 polymer ?
#
loop_
_entity_poly.entity_id
_entity_poly.type
_entity_poly.pdbx_seq_one_letter_code
_entity_poly.pdbx_strand_id
1 'polypeptide(L)'
;MSQRQRVIAEAETWLRTPYHHMGRIKGAGTDCLMLLAEVYEAAGVIPHVDVPFYPPDWNLHRDTERYLWGLMRYARGIGGPPQSGDVAVFKFGRCFAHGAIVVSWPRLIHAWCDAGVVFADGGQPPLSGRQVQFFDPFHYLGSDR
;
A
#
# COMPACT_ATOMS: atom_id res chain seq x y z
N MET A 1 -8.10 -19.74 7.33
CA MET A 1 -8.10 -18.46 6.59
C MET A 1 -6.82 -18.39 5.76
N SER A 2 -6.92 -18.14 4.46
CA SER A 2 -5.75 -17.98 3.58
C SER A 2 -4.94 -16.73 3.95
N GLN A 3 -3.68 -16.64 3.49
CA GLN A 3 -2.85 -15.43 3.73
C GLN A 3 -3.53 -14.17 3.17
N ARG A 4 -4.07 -14.25 1.95
CA ARG A 4 -4.83 -13.17 1.30
C ARG A 4 -6.02 -12.71 2.14
N GLN A 5 -6.80 -13.66 2.67
CA GLN A 5 -7.91 -13.33 3.56
C GLN A 5 -7.44 -12.61 4.82
N ARG A 6 -6.33 -13.04 5.44
CA ARG A 6 -5.77 -12.37 6.63
C ARG A 6 -5.36 -10.94 6.35
N VAL A 7 -4.74 -10.66 5.19
CA VAL A 7 -4.40 -9.30 4.76
C VAL A 7 -5.64 -8.42 4.69
N ILE A 8 -6.72 -8.90 4.08
CA ILE A 8 -7.97 -8.13 3.98
C ILE A 8 -8.57 -7.89 5.37
N ALA A 9 -8.69 -8.92 6.19
CA ALA A 9 -9.25 -8.77 7.54
C ALA A 9 -8.41 -7.82 8.39
N GLU A 10 -7.08 -7.90 8.30
CA GLU A 10 -6.19 -6.96 9.00
C GLU A 10 -6.39 -5.54 8.48
N ALA A 11 -6.38 -5.31 7.15
CA ALA A 11 -6.61 -3.99 6.55
C ALA A 11 -7.95 -3.36 6.99
N GLU A 12 -9.01 -4.16 7.10
CA GLU A 12 -10.31 -3.71 7.57
C GLU A 12 -10.27 -3.20 9.02
N THR A 13 -9.41 -3.76 9.88
CA THR A 13 -9.24 -3.25 11.25
C THR A 13 -8.57 -1.88 11.32
N TRP A 14 -7.92 -1.43 10.24
CA TRP A 14 -7.32 -0.10 10.15
C TRP A 14 -8.31 0.97 9.71
N LEU A 15 -9.49 0.62 9.20
CA LEU A 15 -10.49 1.59 8.74
C LEU A 15 -10.77 2.66 9.80
N ARG A 16 -10.85 3.92 9.34
CA ARG A 16 -10.98 5.14 10.14
C ARG A 16 -9.74 5.55 10.93
N THR A 17 -8.61 4.85 10.81
CA THR A 17 -7.33 5.36 11.34
C THR A 17 -7.00 6.67 10.64
N PRO A 18 -6.73 7.78 11.37
CA PRO A 18 -6.40 9.06 10.76
C PRO A 18 -5.17 8.99 9.87
N TYR A 19 -5.07 9.91 8.91
CA TYR A 19 -3.84 10.02 8.14
C TYR A 19 -2.77 10.75 8.97
N HIS A 20 -1.60 10.14 9.07
CA HIS A 20 -0.42 10.78 9.64
C HIS A 20 0.81 10.31 8.88
N HIS A 21 1.55 11.25 8.26
CA HIS A 21 2.80 10.95 7.57
C HIS A 21 3.78 10.23 8.50
N MET A 22 4.35 9.11 8.05
CA MET A 22 5.21 8.21 8.85
C MET A 22 4.54 7.59 10.09
N GLY A 23 3.23 7.75 10.28
CA GLY A 23 2.50 7.13 11.38
C GLY A 23 2.39 5.62 11.20
N ARG A 24 2.55 4.85 12.28
CA ARG A 24 2.45 3.38 12.26
C ARG A 24 1.53 2.86 13.38
N ILE A 25 0.50 3.64 13.75
CA ILE A 25 -0.33 3.33 14.91
C ILE A 25 -1.80 3.22 14.48
N LYS A 26 -2.33 2.00 14.52
CA LYS A 26 -3.74 1.71 14.25
C LYS A 26 -4.65 2.55 15.16
N GLY A 27 -5.63 3.22 14.57
CA GLY A 27 -6.55 4.11 15.27
C GLY A 27 -6.00 5.49 15.62
N ALA A 28 -4.70 5.75 15.46
CA ALA A 28 -4.09 7.04 15.81
C ALA A 28 -3.39 7.76 14.64
N GLY A 29 -2.85 7.03 13.66
CA GLY A 29 -2.19 7.65 12.52
C GLY A 29 -1.44 6.67 11.63
N THR A 30 -1.69 6.73 10.32
CA THR A 30 -0.88 6.06 9.29
C THR A 30 -0.87 6.82 7.96
N ASP A 31 0.15 6.64 7.15
CA ASP A 31 0.12 7.02 5.73
C ASP A 31 -0.09 5.78 4.83
N CYS A 32 -0.12 5.99 3.51
CA CYS A 32 -0.39 4.92 2.56
C CYS A 32 0.73 3.88 2.48
N LEU A 33 1.99 4.24 2.74
CA LEU A 33 3.12 3.31 2.75
C LEU A 33 3.19 2.54 4.06
N MET A 34 3.05 3.25 5.18
CA MET A 34 3.04 2.64 6.51
C MET A 34 1.87 1.68 6.67
N LEU A 35 0.70 1.98 6.10
CA LEU A 35 -0.44 1.06 6.11
C LEU A 35 -0.09 -0.28 5.44
N LEU A 36 0.60 -0.27 4.29
CA LEU A 36 1.04 -1.51 3.66
C LEU A 36 2.01 -2.26 4.56
N ALA A 37 3.05 -1.58 5.06
CA ALA A 37 4.06 -2.20 5.91
C ALA A 37 3.43 -2.90 7.12
N GLU A 38 2.56 -2.20 7.85
CA GLU A 38 1.87 -2.71 9.02
C GLU A 38 0.94 -3.88 8.72
N VAL A 39 0.09 -3.76 7.69
CA VAL A 39 -0.91 -4.78 7.38
C VAL A 39 -0.24 -6.07 6.92
N TYR A 40 0.74 -6.01 6.02
CA TYR A 40 1.40 -7.21 5.52
C TYR A 40 2.31 -7.86 6.57
N GLU A 41 2.93 -7.07 7.46
CA GLU A 41 3.66 -7.57 8.62
C GLU A 41 2.73 -8.31 9.59
N ALA A 42 1.65 -7.67 10.04
CA ALA A 42 0.68 -8.25 10.97
C ALA A 42 -0.03 -9.49 10.40
N ALA A 43 -0.25 -9.55 9.08
CA ALA A 43 -0.81 -10.73 8.41
C ALA A 43 0.19 -11.89 8.23
N GLY A 44 1.47 -11.67 8.54
CA GLY A 44 2.57 -12.63 8.42
C GLY A 44 2.97 -12.91 6.97
N VAL A 45 2.86 -11.91 6.09
CA VAL A 45 3.22 -12.02 4.66
C VAL A 45 4.66 -11.57 4.42
N ILE A 46 5.09 -10.52 5.13
CA ILE A 46 6.44 -9.95 5.06
C ILE A 46 6.99 -9.76 6.49
N PRO A 47 8.32 -9.68 6.68
CA PRO A 47 8.90 -9.31 7.96
C PRO A 47 8.68 -7.83 8.27
N HIS A 48 9.05 -7.42 9.48
CA HIS A 48 9.09 -6.01 9.83
C HIS A 48 9.94 -5.21 8.85
N VAL A 49 9.38 -4.11 8.37
CA VAL A 49 10.06 -3.19 7.44
C VAL A 49 10.44 -1.93 8.19
N ASP A 50 11.74 -1.65 8.28
CA ASP A 50 12.22 -0.33 8.67
C ASP A 50 12.18 0.59 7.43
N VAL A 51 11.23 1.53 7.44
CA VAL A 51 11.02 2.44 6.31
C VAL A 51 11.76 3.75 6.58
N PRO A 52 12.79 4.09 5.79
CA PRO A 52 13.51 5.34 5.95
C PRO A 52 12.59 6.54 5.77
N PHE A 53 12.90 7.65 6.45
CA PHE A 53 12.17 8.90 6.28
C PHE A 53 12.12 9.32 4.80
N TYR A 54 10.94 9.74 4.37
CA TYR A 54 10.72 10.37 3.08
C TYR A 54 9.89 11.65 3.25
N PRO A 55 10.20 12.76 2.54
CA PRO A 55 9.37 13.96 2.58
C PRO A 55 7.98 13.70 2.01
N PRO A 56 6.88 14.26 2.53
CA PRO A 56 5.51 14.01 2.02
C PRO A 56 5.31 14.33 0.54
N ASP A 57 6.00 15.35 0.03
CA ASP A 57 5.85 15.92 -1.31
C ASP A 57 6.98 15.53 -2.28
N TRP A 58 7.81 14.55 -1.90
CA TRP A 58 9.00 14.17 -2.66
C TRP A 58 8.69 13.85 -4.13
N ASN A 59 7.55 13.24 -4.38
CA ASN A 59 7.03 12.79 -5.68
C ASN A 59 6.61 13.95 -6.59
N LEU A 60 6.46 15.18 -6.06
CA LEU A 60 6.20 16.37 -6.85
C LEU A 60 7.48 16.95 -7.46
N HIS A 61 8.62 16.73 -6.80
CA HIS A 61 9.88 17.40 -7.11
C HIS A 61 10.99 16.48 -7.63
N ARG A 62 10.84 15.16 -7.55
CA ARG A 62 11.86 14.16 -7.93
C ARG A 62 11.26 13.06 -8.79
N ASP A 63 12.09 12.42 -9.61
CA ASP A 63 11.70 11.27 -10.47
C ASP A 63 12.13 9.90 -9.89
N THR A 64 12.75 9.89 -8.71
CA THR A 64 13.29 8.67 -8.10
C THR A 64 12.16 7.78 -7.57
N GLU A 65 11.91 6.60 -8.15
CA GLU A 65 10.81 5.69 -7.76
C GLU A 65 11.00 4.98 -6.39
N ARG A 66 11.16 5.77 -5.32
CA ARG A 66 11.46 5.29 -3.95
C ARG A 66 10.43 4.30 -3.43
N TYR A 67 9.15 4.58 -3.68
CA TYR A 67 8.05 3.72 -3.23
C TYR A 67 8.14 2.34 -3.89
N LEU A 68 8.28 2.30 -5.22
CA LEU A 68 8.39 1.03 -5.95
C LEU A 68 9.64 0.26 -5.57
N TRP A 69 10.80 0.93 -5.47
CA TRP A 69 12.04 0.25 -5.09
C TRP A 69 11.99 -0.34 -3.67
N GLY A 70 11.26 0.28 -2.74
CA GLY A 70 10.98 -0.30 -1.42
C GLY A 70 10.06 -1.51 -1.52
N LEU A 71 8.92 -1.34 -2.22
CA LEU A 71 7.91 -2.38 -2.39
C LEU A 71 8.45 -3.64 -3.09
N MET A 72 9.28 -3.47 -4.13
CA MET A 72 9.82 -4.56 -4.94
C MET A 72 10.79 -5.48 -4.17
N ARG A 73 11.26 -5.08 -2.98
CA ARG A 73 12.01 -5.97 -2.08
C ARG A 73 11.12 -7.05 -1.45
N TYR A 74 9.81 -6.80 -1.40
CA TYR A 74 8.83 -7.62 -0.70
C TYR A 74 7.71 -8.14 -1.61
N ALA A 75 7.55 -7.59 -2.81
CA ALA A 75 6.49 -7.95 -3.74
C ALA A 75 6.97 -8.01 -5.20
N ARG A 76 6.26 -8.76 -6.04
CA ARG A 76 6.57 -8.93 -7.47
C ARG A 76 5.52 -8.26 -8.34
N GLY A 77 5.93 -7.59 -9.41
CA GLY A 77 4.99 -6.98 -10.35
C GLY A 77 4.09 -8.01 -11.03
N ILE A 78 2.82 -7.66 -11.22
CA ILE A 78 1.79 -8.48 -11.86
C ILE A 78 1.51 -7.95 -13.27
N GLY A 79 1.52 -8.84 -14.27
CA GLY A 79 1.22 -8.49 -15.67
C GLY A 79 -0.27 -8.59 -16.05
N GLY A 80 -1.11 -9.08 -15.15
CA GLY A 80 -2.55 -9.29 -15.34
C GLY A 80 -3.42 -8.57 -14.30
N PRO A 81 -4.72 -8.88 -14.22
CA PRO A 81 -5.59 -8.28 -13.22
C PRO A 81 -5.16 -8.68 -11.80
N PRO A 82 -5.25 -7.77 -10.82
CA PRO A 82 -4.90 -8.08 -9.43
C PRO A 82 -5.94 -9.00 -8.78
N GLN A 83 -5.48 -9.72 -7.77
CA GLN A 83 -6.28 -10.52 -6.86
C GLN A 83 -6.46 -9.81 -5.51
N SER A 84 -7.38 -10.35 -4.71
CA SER A 84 -7.60 -9.89 -3.33
C SER A 84 -6.31 -9.99 -2.50
N GLY A 85 -5.92 -8.92 -1.83
CA GLY A 85 -4.71 -8.79 -1.04
C GLY A 85 -3.48 -8.30 -1.81
N ASP A 86 -3.55 -8.15 -3.13
CA ASP A 86 -2.46 -7.54 -3.90
C ASP A 86 -2.35 -6.03 -3.62
N VAL A 87 -1.18 -5.47 -3.91
CA VAL A 87 -0.93 -4.03 -3.78
C VAL A 87 -1.20 -3.34 -5.11
N ALA A 88 -1.98 -2.25 -5.08
CA ALA A 88 -2.07 -1.30 -6.18
C ALA A 88 -1.25 -0.05 -5.83
N VAL A 89 -0.34 0.37 -6.72
CA VAL A 89 0.43 1.61 -6.56
C VAL A 89 0.08 2.56 -7.70
N PHE A 90 -0.39 3.75 -7.34
CA PHE A 90 -0.81 4.79 -8.27
C PHE A 90 0.27 5.85 -8.45
N LYS A 91 0.34 6.37 -9.68
CA LYS A 91 1.19 7.51 -10.02
C LYS A 91 0.58 8.82 -9.53
N PHE A 92 1.29 9.49 -8.63
CA PHE A 92 0.96 10.81 -8.12
C PHE A 92 2.14 11.75 -8.35
N GLY A 93 1.91 12.87 -9.03
CA GLY A 93 3.00 13.73 -9.49
C GLY A 93 3.87 13.00 -10.50
N ARG A 94 5.18 12.97 -10.25
CA ARG A 94 6.19 12.44 -11.18
C ARG A 94 6.45 10.95 -11.00
N CYS A 95 6.06 10.37 -9.87
CA CYS A 95 6.38 8.98 -9.47
C CYS A 95 5.16 8.18 -8.99
N PHE A 96 5.35 6.86 -8.90
CA PHE A 96 4.44 5.98 -8.16
C PHE A 96 4.66 6.21 -6.67
N ALA A 97 3.65 6.74 -6.00
CA ALA A 97 3.79 7.29 -4.65
C ALA A 97 2.58 7.08 -3.74
N HIS A 98 1.55 6.37 -4.22
CA HIS A 98 0.34 6.11 -3.44
C HIS A 98 -0.06 4.64 -3.50
N GLY A 99 0.00 3.94 -2.37
CA GLY A 99 -0.34 2.53 -2.28
C GLY A 99 -1.74 2.26 -1.75
N ALA A 100 -2.29 1.12 -2.14
CA ALA A 100 -3.57 0.60 -1.70
C ALA A 100 -3.57 -0.94 -1.66
N ILE A 101 -4.39 -1.53 -0.81
CA ILE A 101 -4.62 -2.96 -0.72
C ILE A 101 -5.89 -3.30 -1.50
N VAL A 102 -5.78 -4.17 -2.50
CA VAL A 102 -6.91 -4.58 -3.35
C VAL A 102 -7.82 -5.52 -2.55
N VAL A 103 -9.10 -5.17 -2.40
CA VAL A 103 -10.10 -6.05 -1.77
C VAL A 103 -10.74 -6.92 -2.83
N SER A 104 -11.26 -6.29 -3.88
CA SER A 104 -11.80 -6.90 -5.08
C SER A 104 -11.82 -5.83 -6.17
N TRP A 105 -10.79 -5.80 -7.02
CA TRP A 105 -10.57 -4.69 -7.96
C TRP A 105 -11.84 -4.32 -8.75
N PRO A 106 -12.23 -3.03 -8.83
CA PRO A 106 -11.47 -1.84 -8.41
C PRO A 106 -11.64 -1.42 -6.93
N ARG A 107 -12.36 -2.18 -6.09
CA ARG A 107 -12.48 -1.90 -4.65
C ARG A 107 -11.18 -2.18 -3.92
N LEU A 108 -10.75 -1.20 -3.10
CA LEU A 108 -9.49 -1.21 -2.37
C LEU A 108 -9.61 -0.51 -1.01
N ILE A 109 -8.61 -0.69 -0.15
CA ILE A 109 -8.41 0.04 1.10
C ILE A 109 -7.10 0.83 0.98
N HIS A 110 -7.11 2.11 1.35
CA HIS A 110 -5.91 2.93 1.40
C HIS A 110 -5.98 3.98 2.50
N ALA A 111 -4.84 4.57 2.87
CA ALA A 111 -4.81 5.78 3.69
C ALA A 111 -4.76 7.01 2.80
N TRP A 112 -5.64 7.98 3.03
CA TRP A 112 -5.74 9.22 2.28
C TRP A 112 -5.68 10.44 3.20
N CYS A 113 -4.95 11.49 2.80
CA CYS A 113 -4.63 12.64 3.66
C CYS A 113 -5.86 13.29 4.32
N ASP A 114 -6.98 13.40 3.60
CA ASP A 114 -8.17 14.10 4.10
C ASP A 114 -9.21 13.17 4.72
N ALA A 115 -8.99 11.85 4.68
CA ALA A 115 -10.01 10.86 5.05
C ALA A 115 -9.51 9.76 5.99
N GLY A 116 -8.19 9.64 6.17
CA GLY A 116 -7.60 8.50 6.87
C GLY A 116 -7.72 7.21 6.07
N VAL A 117 -7.77 6.08 6.76
CA VAL A 117 -7.90 4.76 6.13
C VAL A 117 -9.37 4.49 5.76
N VAL A 118 -9.63 4.31 4.47
CA VAL A 118 -10.98 4.17 3.92
C VAL A 118 -11.04 3.10 2.84
N PHE A 119 -12.24 2.60 2.58
CA PHE A 119 -12.55 1.95 1.30
C PHE A 119 -12.59 3.00 0.19
N ALA A 120 -12.10 2.64 -0.98
CA ALA A 120 -12.25 3.43 -2.19
C ALA A 120 -12.41 2.53 -3.42
N ASP A 121 -12.74 3.16 -4.54
CA ASP A 121 -12.84 2.54 -5.86
C ASP A 121 -11.77 3.16 -6.76
N GLY A 122 -10.89 2.34 -7.35
CA GLY A 122 -9.83 2.79 -8.24
C GLY A 122 -10.33 3.51 -9.51
N GLY A 123 -11.60 3.35 -9.87
CA GLY A 123 -12.29 4.05 -10.96
C GLY A 123 -12.88 5.40 -10.57
N GLN A 124 -12.76 5.82 -9.31
CA GLN A 124 -13.30 7.11 -8.81
C GLN A 124 -12.17 8.08 -8.42
N PRO A 125 -12.40 9.41 -8.47
CA PRO A 125 -11.46 10.39 -7.95
C PRO A 125 -11.14 10.14 -6.46
N PRO A 126 -9.89 10.36 -6.02
CA PRO A 126 -8.78 10.95 -6.76
C PRO A 126 -7.95 9.93 -7.57
N LEU A 127 -8.34 8.65 -7.63
CA LEU A 127 -7.56 7.57 -8.23
C LEU A 127 -7.83 7.38 -9.73
N SER A 128 -9.06 7.66 -10.16
CA SER A 128 -9.51 7.52 -11.56
C SER A 128 -8.56 8.19 -12.55
N GLY A 129 -8.25 7.48 -13.64
CA GLY A 129 -7.43 7.99 -14.75
C GLY A 129 -5.92 8.06 -14.46
N ARG A 130 -5.47 7.72 -13.24
CA ARG A 130 -4.05 7.61 -12.92
C ARG A 130 -3.47 6.29 -13.43
N GLN A 131 -2.19 6.32 -13.78
CA GLN A 131 -1.44 5.08 -14.01
C GLN A 131 -1.36 4.29 -12.71
N VAL A 132 -1.56 2.97 -12.80
CA VAL A 132 -1.52 2.03 -11.68
C VAL A 132 -0.67 0.82 -12.04
N GLN A 133 0.10 0.33 -11.09
CA GLN A 133 0.83 -0.93 -11.16
C GLN A 133 0.40 -1.85 -10.02
N PHE A 134 0.34 -3.16 -10.28
CA PHE A 134 -0.08 -4.16 -9.32
C PHE A 134 1.08 -5.05 -8.89
N PHE A 135 1.10 -5.44 -7.62
CA PHE A 135 2.17 -6.26 -7.04
C PHE A 135 1.62 -7.37 -6.14
N ASP A 136 2.20 -8.56 -6.27
CA ASP A 136 1.93 -9.73 -5.44
C ASP A 136 2.96 -9.81 -4.29
N PRO A 137 2.56 -9.61 -3.03
CA PRO A 137 3.45 -9.69 -1.87
C PRO A 137 3.59 -11.11 -1.29
N PHE A 138 2.83 -12.10 -1.77
CA PHE A 138 2.76 -13.44 -1.16
C PHE A 138 3.89 -14.39 -1.62
N HIS A 139 4.78 -13.91 -2.49
CA HIS A 139 5.94 -14.63 -2.97
C HIS A 139 7.26 -14.22 -2.30
N TYR A 140 7.19 -13.45 -1.20
CA TYR A 140 8.36 -13.15 -0.40
C TYR A 140 8.89 -14.44 0.25
N LEU A 141 10.13 -14.83 -0.06
CA LEU A 141 10.75 -16.06 0.43
C LEU A 141 11.77 -15.81 1.55
N GLY A 142 11.85 -14.59 2.08
CA GLY A 142 13.02 -14.17 2.86
C GLY A 142 14.19 -13.86 1.91
N SER A 143 14.99 -12.86 2.24
CA SER A 143 16.38 -12.91 1.78
C SER A 143 17.03 -14.04 2.57
N ASP A 144 17.47 -15.11 1.90
CA ASP A 144 18.49 -15.97 2.49
C ASP A 144 19.58 -15.07 3.10
N ARG A 145 19.95 -15.41 4.33
CA ARG A 145 20.87 -14.67 5.20
C ARG A 145 22.17 -14.27 4.51
#